data_AF-A0A2H3HI65-F1
#
_entry.id   AF-A0A2H3HI65-F1
#
_cell.length_a   1.000
_cell.length_b   1.000
_cell.length_c   1.000
_cell.angle_alpha   90.00
_cell.angle_beta   90.00
_cell.angle_gamma   90.00
#
_symmetry.space_group_name_H-M   'P 1'
#
loop_
_entity.id
_entity.type
_entity.pdbx_description
1 polymer ?
#
loop_
_entity_poly.entity_id
_entity_poly.type
_entity_poly.pdbx_seq_one_letter_code
_entity_poly.pdbx_strand_id
1 'polypeptide(L)'
;MEVIRHLPYFDSTCIEYVHYKSKILDHTAFTQKDFEKHRNYHQGWEFWSSEGELMDPSDVVCMAVGHENFSRELWLNMKDCEIFEDFHAGDMLNAVPVEVFFENTKEQYKTLKLIPGRRRITIEAEKVPKRDGRITEKEVTGQTEEWGTDLDIQYVRQIYRYHEWTGFFDLETASEAIDKWLEPLGGGLGGGSRGLA
;
A
#
# COMPACT_ATOMS: atom_id res chain seq x y z
N MET A 1 23.89 5.25 8.55
CA MET A 1 23.04 4.06 8.77
C MET A 1 23.82 2.79 9.15
N GLU A 2 25.17 2.78 9.15
CA GLU A 2 25.93 1.63 9.70
C GLU A 2 25.73 1.45 11.21
N VAL A 3 25.56 2.55 11.97
CA VAL A 3 25.47 2.52 13.44
C VAL A 3 24.31 1.65 13.96
N ILE A 4 23.14 1.64 13.31
CA ILE A 4 21.99 0.81 13.74
C ILE A 4 22.26 -0.68 13.48
N ARG A 5 22.95 -1.03 12.38
CA ARG A 5 23.35 -2.40 12.05
C ARG A 5 24.40 -2.97 13.01
N HIS A 6 24.99 -2.13 13.87
CA HIS A 6 25.98 -2.50 14.87
C HIS A 6 25.44 -2.47 16.30
N LEU A 7 24.16 -2.14 16.50
CA LEU A 7 23.52 -2.31 17.80
C LEU A 7 23.48 -3.81 18.14
N PRO A 8 23.84 -4.22 19.36
CA PRO A 8 24.05 -5.62 19.72
C PRO A 8 22.80 -6.51 19.64
N TYR A 9 21.63 -5.91 19.39
CA TYR A 9 20.34 -6.58 19.26
C TYR A 9 19.92 -6.82 17.80
N PHE A 10 20.63 -6.22 16.84
CA PHE A 10 20.38 -6.40 15.41
C PHE A 10 21.65 -6.99 14.80
N ASP A 11 21.62 -8.29 14.47
CA ASP A 11 22.67 -8.85 13.63
C ASP A 11 22.64 -8.15 12.26
N SER A 12 23.79 -8.01 11.62
CA SER A 12 23.95 -7.58 10.22
C SER A 12 23.11 -8.39 9.21
N THR A 13 22.61 -9.57 9.62
CA THR A 13 21.69 -10.43 8.86
C THR A 13 20.21 -10.19 9.19
N CYS A 14 19.92 -9.33 10.17
CA CYS A 14 18.59 -9.14 10.73
C CYS A 14 17.69 -8.38 9.74
N ILE A 15 16.82 -9.15 9.10
CA ILE A 15 15.69 -8.70 8.27
C ILE A 15 14.50 -8.22 9.13
N GLU A 16 14.66 -8.25 10.46
CA GLU A 16 13.58 -7.98 11.41
C GLU A 16 13.34 -6.48 11.59
N TYR A 17 12.16 -6.16 12.10
CA TYR A 17 11.72 -4.80 12.32
C TYR A 17 12.58 -4.13 13.42
N VAL A 18 13.15 -2.96 13.12
CA VAL A 18 13.97 -2.19 14.08
C VAL A 18 13.14 -1.59 15.22
N HIS A 19 11.85 -1.45 14.98
CA HIS A 19 10.86 -0.99 15.93
C HIS A 19 9.51 -1.66 15.61
N TYR A 20 8.46 -1.42 16.40
CA TYR A 20 7.16 -2.08 16.20
C TYR A 20 6.63 -1.92 14.77
N LYS A 21 6.70 -3.03 14.01
CA LYS A 21 6.38 -3.12 12.58
C LYS A 21 7.13 -2.12 11.67
N SER A 22 8.31 -1.63 12.07
CA SER A 22 9.14 -0.69 11.30
C SER A 22 10.32 -1.37 10.64
N LYS A 23 10.42 -1.36 9.31
CA LYS A 23 11.55 -1.97 8.57
C LYS A 23 12.56 -0.91 8.18
N ILE A 24 13.84 -1.18 8.42
CA ILE A 24 14.95 -0.31 7.98
C ILE A 24 14.99 -0.23 6.46
N LEU A 25 15.14 0.98 5.94
CA LEU A 25 15.43 1.21 4.53
C LEU A 25 16.92 1.02 4.26
N ASP A 26 17.25 0.14 3.32
CA ASP A 26 18.60 0.03 2.79
C ASP A 26 18.83 1.04 1.66
N HIS A 27 19.17 2.27 2.05
CA HIS A 27 19.48 3.36 1.11
C HIS A 27 20.64 3.04 0.15
N THR A 28 21.50 2.06 0.46
CA THR A 28 22.59 1.66 -0.45
C THR A 28 22.09 0.82 -1.62
N ALA A 29 20.93 0.18 -1.47
CA ALA A 29 20.28 -0.62 -2.51
C ALA A 29 19.29 0.20 -3.35
N PHE A 30 19.05 1.47 -3.01
CA PHE A 30 18.07 2.31 -3.71
C PHE A 30 18.52 2.65 -5.12
N THR A 31 17.60 2.48 -6.07
CA THR A 31 17.74 3.04 -7.42
C THR A 31 17.33 4.50 -7.45
N GLN A 32 17.66 5.22 -8.52
CA GLN A 32 17.19 6.61 -8.70
C GLN A 32 15.66 6.72 -8.60
N LYS A 33 14.92 5.74 -9.14
CA LYS A 33 13.45 5.70 -9.07
C LYS A 33 12.97 5.55 -7.62
N ASP A 34 13.67 4.79 -6.80
CA ASP A 34 13.35 4.64 -5.38
C ASP A 34 13.57 5.95 -4.64
N PHE A 35 14.66 6.66 -4.92
CA PHE A 35 14.87 8.01 -4.36
C PHE A 35 13.76 8.98 -4.77
N GLU A 36 13.35 8.99 -6.04
CA GLU A 36 12.27 9.86 -6.52
C GLU A 36 10.91 9.51 -5.88
N LYS A 37 10.61 8.22 -5.71
CA LYS A 37 9.39 7.74 -5.02
C LYS A 37 9.34 8.21 -3.55
N HIS A 38 10.46 8.10 -2.84
CA HIS A 38 10.53 8.47 -1.42
C HIS A 38 10.72 9.97 -1.19
N ARG A 39 11.23 10.72 -2.18
CA ARG A 39 11.44 12.17 -2.09
C ARG A 39 10.16 12.95 -1.83
N ASN A 40 9.02 12.50 -2.34
CA ASN A 40 7.73 13.17 -2.14
C ASN A 40 6.88 12.52 -1.05
N TYR A 41 7.38 11.47 -0.38
CA TYR A 41 6.60 10.70 0.58
C TYR A 41 6.18 11.55 1.80
N HIS A 42 7.00 12.52 2.19
CA HIS A 42 6.74 13.49 3.25
C HIS A 42 6.12 14.81 2.73
N GLN A 43 5.60 14.84 1.50
CA GLN A 43 5.06 16.06 0.91
C GLN A 43 3.84 16.54 1.71
N GLY A 44 3.94 17.76 2.26
CA GLY A 44 2.90 18.36 3.10
C GLY A 44 3.01 18.06 4.59
N TRP A 45 4.09 17.38 5.02
CA TRP A 45 4.41 17.18 6.43
C TRP A 45 5.33 18.29 6.94
N GLU A 46 5.16 18.66 8.21
CA GLU A 46 6.03 19.60 8.90
C GLU A 46 6.86 18.85 9.95
N PHE A 47 8.17 19.07 9.93
CA PHE A 47 9.09 18.50 10.92
C PHE A 47 9.54 19.62 11.86
N TRP A 48 9.29 19.47 13.15
CA TRP A 48 9.60 20.47 14.17
C TRP A 48 10.64 19.90 15.14
N SER A 49 11.82 20.51 15.20
CA SER A 49 12.92 20.05 16.06
C SER A 49 12.52 20.03 17.54
N SER A 50 13.34 19.41 18.40
CA SER A 50 13.07 19.39 19.85
C SER A 50 13.06 20.79 20.49
N GLU A 51 13.72 21.77 19.85
CA GLU A 51 13.72 23.18 20.24
C GLU A 51 12.54 23.97 19.66
N GLY A 52 11.65 23.32 18.91
CA GLY A 52 10.46 23.95 18.33
C GLY A 52 10.72 24.76 17.05
N GLU A 53 11.83 24.51 16.36
CA GLU A 53 12.13 25.14 15.07
C GLU A 53 11.60 24.29 13.92
N LEU A 54 10.98 24.94 12.92
CA LEU A 54 10.55 24.26 11.70
C LEU A 54 11.77 23.88 10.87
N MET A 55 11.91 22.60 10.57
CA MET A 55 13.01 22.04 9.79
C MET A 55 12.74 22.11 8.29
N ASP A 56 13.81 22.25 7.51
CA ASP A 56 13.75 22.03 6.07
C ASP A 56 13.55 20.51 5.83
N PRO A 57 12.50 20.08 5.13
CA PRO A 57 12.27 18.67 4.86
C PRO A 57 13.43 17.98 4.13
N SER A 58 14.27 18.73 3.41
CA SER A 58 15.45 18.18 2.74
C SER A 58 16.58 17.76 3.69
N ASP A 59 16.57 18.24 4.94
CA ASP A 59 17.49 17.82 6.00
C ASP A 59 16.99 16.55 6.73
N VAL A 60 15.81 16.04 6.36
CA VAL A 60 15.16 14.91 7.03
C VAL A 60 15.15 13.68 6.12
N VAL A 61 15.62 12.54 6.64
CA VAL A 61 15.74 11.29 5.88
C VAL A 61 14.94 10.18 6.54
N CYS A 62 14.06 9.49 5.80
CA CYS A 62 13.35 8.31 6.31
C CYS A 62 14.36 7.18 6.58
N MET A 63 14.39 6.66 7.80
CA MET A 63 15.25 5.55 8.19
C MET A 63 14.51 4.21 8.17
N ALA A 64 13.24 4.22 8.57
CA ALA A 64 12.44 3.01 8.64
C ALA A 64 10.97 3.31 8.36
N VAL A 65 10.35 2.48 7.53
CA VAL A 65 8.93 2.60 7.15
C VAL A 65 8.07 1.68 8.02
N GLY A 66 6.97 2.22 8.53
CA GLY A 66 5.97 1.47 9.27
C GLY A 66 5.12 0.59 8.35
N HIS A 67 4.88 -0.66 8.76
CA HIS A 67 4.03 -1.61 8.04
C HIS A 67 2.75 -1.88 8.85
N GLU A 68 1.58 -1.69 8.23
CA GLU A 68 0.24 -1.81 8.83
C GLU A 68 -0.09 -0.77 9.91
N ASN A 69 -1.32 -0.85 10.43
CA ASN A 69 -1.82 -0.03 11.51
C ASN A 69 -0.95 -0.15 12.77
N PHE A 70 -0.81 0.99 13.45
CA PHE A 70 -0.06 1.20 14.69
C PHE A 70 1.45 1.03 14.54
N SER A 71 1.97 0.91 13.32
CA SER A 71 3.40 0.88 13.06
C SER A 71 4.06 2.24 13.35
N ARG A 72 5.40 2.24 13.39
CA ARG A 72 6.18 3.47 13.49
C ARG A 72 6.94 3.74 12.20
N GLU A 73 6.92 4.98 11.78
CA GLU A 73 7.83 5.49 10.78
C GLU A 73 8.89 6.35 11.47
N LEU A 74 10.16 6.11 11.16
CA LEU A 74 11.28 6.77 11.82
C LEU A 74 12.03 7.64 10.81
N TRP A 75 12.16 8.92 11.13
CA TRP A 75 12.84 9.91 10.30
C TRP A 75 14.00 10.54 11.07
N LEU A 76 15.12 10.75 10.41
CA LEU A 76 16.31 11.37 10.99
C LEU A 76 16.47 12.80 10.49
N ASN A 77 16.45 13.75 11.41
CA ASN A 77 17.01 15.08 11.19
C ASN A 77 18.53 14.95 11.13
N MET A 78 19.10 15.15 9.94
CA MET A 78 20.55 15.06 9.73
C MET A 78 21.32 16.23 10.33
N LYS A 79 20.67 17.39 10.50
CA LYS A 79 21.28 18.63 10.98
C LYS A 79 21.52 18.58 12.49
N ASP A 80 20.48 18.21 13.24
CA ASP A 80 20.52 18.23 14.72
C ASP A 80 20.64 16.83 15.33
N CYS A 81 20.72 15.78 14.49
CA CYS A 81 20.81 14.37 14.89
C CYS A 81 19.62 13.89 15.74
N GLU A 82 18.42 14.36 15.39
CA GLU A 82 17.17 14.04 16.09
C GLU A 82 16.34 12.99 15.32
N ILE A 83 15.54 12.22 16.05
CA ILE A 83 14.61 11.26 15.46
C ILE A 83 13.18 11.78 15.59
N PHE A 84 12.46 11.85 14.48
CA PHE A 84 11.01 11.95 14.48
C PHE A 84 10.41 10.55 14.41
N GLU A 85 9.50 10.27 15.33
CA GLU A 85 8.69 9.06 15.32
C GLU A 85 7.28 9.46 14.91
N ASP A 86 6.85 9.00 13.73
CA ASP A 86 5.45 9.08 13.32
C ASP A 86 4.73 7.77 13.68
N PHE A 87 3.58 7.91 14.34
CA PHE A 87 2.74 6.79 14.74
C PHE A 87 1.57 6.67 13.78
N HIS A 88 1.59 5.60 13.00
CA HIS A 88 0.53 5.32 12.04
C HIS A 88 -0.75 4.85 12.76
N ALA A 89 -1.52 5.77 13.32
CA ALA A 89 -2.74 5.45 14.05
C ALA A 89 -3.85 4.99 13.09
N GLY A 90 -4.55 3.90 13.45
CA GLY A 90 -5.82 3.56 12.83
C GLY A 90 -6.95 4.39 13.41
N ASP A 91 -7.89 4.82 12.57
CA ASP A 91 -9.09 5.52 13.04
C ASP A 91 -10.09 4.50 13.63
N MET A 92 -10.52 4.73 14.88
CA MET A 92 -11.61 3.94 15.46
C MET A 92 -12.92 4.52 14.93
N LEU A 93 -13.47 3.89 13.90
CA LEU A 93 -14.75 4.32 13.32
C LEU A 93 -15.88 4.23 14.36
N ASN A 94 -16.89 5.07 14.18
CA ASN A 94 -18.05 5.13 15.06
C ASN A 94 -18.75 3.76 15.16
N ALA A 95 -19.19 3.42 16.38
CA ALA A 95 -20.03 2.26 16.59
C ALA A 95 -21.38 2.45 15.86
N VAL A 96 -21.80 1.44 15.11
CA VAL A 96 -23.10 1.38 14.45
C VAL A 96 -23.83 0.10 14.88
N PRO A 97 -25.18 0.06 14.82
CA PRO A 97 -25.92 -1.19 15.03
C PRO A 97 -25.45 -2.28 14.08
N VAL A 98 -25.47 -3.54 14.53
CA VAL A 98 -24.92 -4.68 13.78
C VAL A 98 -25.60 -4.87 12.42
N GLU A 99 -26.91 -4.61 12.34
CA GLU A 99 -27.69 -4.71 11.12
C GLU A 99 -27.27 -3.63 10.10
N VAL A 100 -27.00 -2.42 10.59
CA VAL A 100 -26.54 -1.29 9.77
C VAL A 100 -25.15 -1.58 9.20
N PHE A 101 -24.25 -2.15 10.02
CA PHE A 101 -22.92 -2.55 9.57
C PHE A 101 -23.01 -3.57 8.43
N PHE A 102 -23.72 -4.68 8.64
CA PHE A 102 -23.76 -5.76 7.64
C PHE A 102 -24.50 -5.37 6.35
N GLU A 103 -25.58 -4.58 6.42
CA GLU A 103 -26.23 -4.07 5.21
C GLU A 103 -25.32 -3.09 4.44
N ASN A 104 -24.58 -2.23 5.13
CA ASN A 104 -23.60 -1.37 4.47
C ASN A 104 -22.46 -2.18 3.84
N THR A 105 -21.87 -3.15 4.55
CA THR A 105 -20.81 -4.02 4.01
C THR A 105 -21.29 -4.80 2.79
N LYS A 106 -22.51 -5.35 2.85
CA LYS A 106 -23.14 -6.04 1.71
C LYS A 106 -23.29 -5.11 0.52
N GLU A 107 -23.76 -3.88 0.73
CA GLU A 107 -23.89 -2.89 -0.34
C GLU A 107 -22.51 -2.47 -0.90
N GLN A 108 -21.49 -2.34 -0.06
CA GLN A 108 -20.13 -2.06 -0.49
C GLN A 108 -19.54 -3.17 -1.39
N TYR A 109 -19.77 -4.44 -1.04
CA TYR A 109 -19.38 -5.58 -1.90
C TYR A 109 -20.20 -5.61 -3.19
N LYS A 110 -21.54 -5.41 -3.10
CA LYS A 110 -22.43 -5.36 -4.26
C LYS A 110 -22.03 -4.30 -5.28
N THR A 111 -21.64 -3.13 -4.79
CA THR A 111 -21.25 -1.99 -5.61
C THR A 111 -19.77 -2.01 -6.00
N LEU A 112 -19.01 -3.01 -5.53
CA LEU A 112 -17.56 -3.13 -5.72
C LEU A 112 -16.79 -1.90 -5.21
N LYS A 113 -17.30 -1.27 -4.14
CA LYS A 113 -16.50 -0.39 -3.26
C LYS A 113 -15.53 -1.19 -2.43
N LEU A 114 -15.93 -2.40 -2.02
CA LEU A 114 -15.05 -3.46 -1.55
C LEU A 114 -14.99 -4.52 -2.65
N ILE A 115 -13.80 -4.81 -3.13
CA ILE A 115 -13.58 -5.83 -4.15
C ILE A 115 -13.00 -7.06 -3.44
N PRO A 116 -13.73 -8.18 -3.40
CA PRO A 116 -13.22 -9.37 -2.74
C PRO A 116 -12.07 -9.97 -3.56
N GLY A 117 -11.23 -10.75 -2.89
CA GLY A 117 -10.19 -11.51 -3.55
C GLY A 117 -10.09 -12.89 -2.91
N ARG A 118 -10.26 -13.95 -3.69
CA ARG A 118 -9.99 -15.31 -3.20
C ARG A 118 -8.52 -15.40 -2.81
N ARG A 119 -8.25 -15.64 -1.52
CA ARG A 119 -6.89 -15.69 -0.94
C ARG A 119 -6.07 -14.40 -1.10
N ARG A 120 -6.73 -13.27 -1.31
CA ARG A 120 -6.09 -11.94 -1.37
C ARG A 120 -6.79 -11.00 -0.40
N ILE A 121 -6.09 -9.93 -0.04
CA ILE A 121 -6.68 -8.85 0.74
C ILE A 121 -7.81 -8.19 -0.08
N THR A 122 -8.92 -7.88 0.58
CA THR A 122 -10.02 -7.12 -0.03
C THR A 122 -9.53 -5.75 -0.44
N ILE A 123 -9.79 -5.34 -1.67
CA ILE A 123 -9.37 -4.03 -2.15
C ILE A 123 -10.45 -2.99 -1.81
N GLU A 124 -10.05 -1.93 -1.11
CA GLU A 124 -10.88 -0.75 -0.91
C GLU A 124 -10.79 0.16 -2.13
N ALA A 125 -11.89 0.27 -2.87
CA ALA A 125 -11.97 0.98 -4.15
C ALA A 125 -12.92 2.17 -4.11
N GLU A 126 -13.42 2.58 -2.94
CA GLU A 126 -14.39 3.68 -2.81
C GLU A 126 -13.89 5.00 -3.42
N LYS A 127 -12.59 5.30 -3.25
CA LYS A 127 -11.97 6.53 -3.77
C LYS A 127 -11.65 6.50 -5.26
N VAL A 128 -11.73 5.33 -5.91
CA VAL A 128 -11.41 5.19 -7.34
C VAL A 128 -12.60 5.67 -8.19
N PRO A 129 -12.45 6.76 -8.96
CA PRO A 129 -13.53 7.35 -9.76
C PRO A 129 -14.11 6.35 -10.74
N LYS A 130 -15.43 6.37 -10.94
CA LYS A 130 -16.08 5.56 -11.99
C LYS A 130 -15.55 5.97 -13.36
N ARG A 131 -15.27 4.98 -14.20
CA ARG A 131 -14.90 5.17 -15.60
C ARG A 131 -15.96 4.54 -16.48
N ASP A 132 -16.40 5.30 -17.48
CA ASP A 132 -17.28 4.80 -18.53
C ASP A 132 -16.46 4.21 -19.69
N GLY A 133 -17.09 3.28 -20.40
CA GLY A 133 -16.47 2.59 -21.54
C GLY A 133 -15.75 1.30 -21.16
N ARG A 134 -15.50 0.48 -22.18
CA ARG A 134 -14.85 -0.82 -22.02
C ARG A 134 -13.34 -0.63 -21.92
N ILE A 135 -12.75 -1.19 -20.86
CA ILE A 135 -11.30 -1.28 -20.69
C ILE A 135 -10.83 -2.60 -21.28
N THR A 136 -9.82 -2.54 -22.15
CA THR A 136 -9.20 -3.72 -22.75
C THR A 136 -8.03 -4.19 -21.91
N GLU A 137 -7.75 -5.50 -21.93
CA GLU A 137 -6.58 -6.06 -21.25
C GLU A 137 -5.28 -5.39 -21.71
N LYS A 138 -5.17 -5.11 -23.02
CA LYS A 138 -3.99 -4.46 -23.62
C LYS A 138 -3.72 -3.07 -23.02
N GLU A 139 -4.76 -2.27 -22.79
CA GLU A 139 -4.62 -0.96 -22.15
C GLU A 139 -4.06 -1.09 -20.73
N VAL A 140 -4.50 -2.10 -19.98
CA VAL A 140 -4.08 -2.33 -18.58
C VAL A 140 -2.66 -2.91 -18.53
N THR A 141 -2.35 -3.88 -19.39
CA THR A 141 -1.00 -4.47 -19.48
C THR A 141 0.04 -3.53 -20.06
N GLY A 142 -0.39 -2.49 -20.79
CA GLY A 142 0.48 -1.49 -21.39
C GLY A 142 0.92 -0.38 -20.43
N GLN A 143 0.43 -0.39 -19.18
CA GLN A 143 0.86 0.54 -18.14
C GLN A 143 2.34 0.33 -17.78
N THR A 144 2.99 1.43 -17.42
CA THR A 144 4.40 1.43 -16.97
C THR A 144 4.51 1.49 -15.44
N GLU A 145 3.41 1.83 -14.80
CA GLU A 145 3.20 1.91 -13.37
C GLU A 145 3.09 0.52 -12.72
N GLU A 146 3.34 0.47 -11.42
CA GLU A 146 3.08 -0.73 -10.62
C GLU A 146 1.58 -0.99 -10.52
N TRP A 147 1.22 -2.24 -10.22
CA TRP A 147 -0.18 -2.64 -10.03
C TRP A 147 -0.84 -1.83 -8.92
N GLY A 148 -2.12 -1.50 -9.12
CA GLY A 148 -2.95 -0.78 -8.16
C GLY A 148 -3.36 0.61 -8.66
N THR A 149 -3.16 0.93 -9.94
CA THR A 149 -3.65 2.18 -10.51
C THR A 149 -5.17 2.19 -10.59
N ASP A 150 -5.77 3.37 -10.75
CA ASP A 150 -7.21 3.51 -11.01
C ASP A 150 -7.67 2.66 -12.21
N LEU A 151 -6.81 2.51 -13.23
CA LEU A 151 -7.11 1.70 -14.42
C LEU A 151 -7.15 0.20 -14.07
N ASP A 152 -6.20 -0.29 -13.27
CA ASP A 152 -6.20 -1.68 -12.78
C ASP A 152 -7.49 -1.97 -11.99
N ILE A 153 -7.83 -1.09 -11.05
CA ILE A 153 -9.01 -1.27 -10.19
C ILE A 153 -10.30 -1.23 -11.01
N GLN A 154 -10.40 -0.33 -12.01
CA GLN A 154 -11.57 -0.29 -12.89
C GLN A 154 -11.66 -1.53 -13.78
N TYR A 155 -10.53 -2.07 -14.24
CA TYR A 155 -10.53 -3.32 -15.00
C TYR A 155 -10.99 -4.51 -14.16
N VAL A 156 -10.53 -4.62 -12.91
CA VAL A 156 -11.00 -5.65 -11.96
C VAL A 156 -12.52 -5.55 -11.74
N ARG A 157 -13.04 -4.33 -11.51
CA ARG A 157 -14.49 -4.09 -11.41
C ARG A 157 -15.23 -4.55 -12.65
N GLN A 158 -14.65 -4.32 -13.82
CA GLN A 158 -15.22 -4.74 -15.10
C GLN A 158 -15.29 -6.26 -15.21
N ILE A 159 -14.23 -6.99 -14.82
CA ILE A 159 -14.22 -8.47 -14.78
C ILE A 159 -15.34 -8.98 -13.88
N TYR A 160 -15.43 -8.48 -12.64
CA TYR A 160 -16.53 -8.86 -11.73
C TYR A 160 -17.91 -8.64 -12.35
N ARG A 161 -18.14 -7.48 -12.96
CA ARG A 161 -19.43 -7.18 -13.62
C ARG A 161 -19.72 -8.11 -14.81
N TYR A 162 -18.69 -8.51 -15.57
CA TYR A 162 -18.86 -9.50 -16.64
C TYR A 162 -19.31 -10.87 -16.12
N HIS A 163 -18.88 -11.24 -14.92
CA HIS A 163 -19.30 -12.47 -14.23
C HIS A 163 -20.57 -12.28 -13.39
N GLU A 164 -21.46 -11.40 -13.83
CA GLU A 164 -22.80 -11.18 -13.25
C GLU A 164 -22.78 -10.93 -11.73
N TRP A 165 -21.74 -10.27 -11.22
CA TRP A 165 -21.56 -10.00 -9.78
C TRP A 165 -22.78 -9.37 -9.11
N THR A 166 -23.50 -8.50 -9.84
CA THR A 166 -24.71 -7.83 -9.34
C THR A 166 -25.93 -8.74 -9.18
N GLY A 167 -25.91 -9.93 -9.78
CA GLY A 167 -27.02 -10.90 -9.80
C GLY A 167 -26.86 -11.99 -8.74
N PHE A 168 -25.82 -12.81 -8.87
CA PHE A 168 -25.66 -14.04 -8.08
C PHE A 168 -24.45 -14.05 -7.15
N PHE A 169 -23.61 -13.00 -7.16
CA PHE A 169 -22.35 -12.94 -6.39
C PHE A 169 -21.50 -14.21 -6.58
N ASP A 170 -21.28 -14.64 -7.83
CA ASP A 170 -20.44 -15.79 -8.13
C ASP A 170 -18.95 -15.45 -7.89
N LEU A 171 -18.55 -15.56 -6.63
CA LEU A 171 -17.19 -15.29 -6.17
C LEU A 171 -16.17 -16.23 -6.81
N GLU A 172 -16.51 -17.50 -7.00
CA GLU A 172 -15.55 -18.48 -7.50
C GLU A 172 -15.19 -18.18 -8.97
N THR A 173 -16.18 -18.03 -9.85
CA THR A 173 -15.91 -17.75 -11.27
C THR A 173 -15.24 -16.40 -11.47
N ALA A 174 -15.71 -15.36 -10.75
CA ALA A 174 -15.11 -14.03 -10.86
C ALA A 174 -13.68 -13.98 -10.30
N SER A 175 -13.42 -14.68 -9.19
CA SER A 175 -12.07 -14.79 -8.63
C SER A 175 -11.15 -15.58 -9.53
N GLU A 176 -11.59 -16.66 -10.16
CA GLU A 176 -10.79 -17.42 -11.12
C GLU A 176 -10.38 -16.60 -12.34
N ALA A 177 -11.27 -15.73 -12.84
CA ALA A 177 -10.95 -14.85 -13.95
C ALA A 177 -9.89 -13.81 -13.56
N ILE A 178 -9.97 -13.28 -12.34
CA ILE A 178 -8.97 -12.38 -11.78
C ILE A 178 -7.65 -13.10 -11.50
N ASP A 179 -7.71 -14.32 -10.97
CA ASP A 179 -6.54 -15.17 -10.76
C ASP A 179 -5.79 -15.36 -12.06
N LYS A 180 -6.47 -15.74 -13.14
CA LYS A 180 -5.86 -15.92 -14.46
C LYS A 180 -5.25 -14.64 -15.03
N TRP A 181 -5.86 -13.49 -14.76
CA TRP A 181 -5.32 -12.20 -15.21
C TRP A 181 -4.12 -11.73 -14.38
N LEU A 182 -4.14 -12.00 -13.07
CA LEU A 182 -3.07 -11.63 -12.14
C LEU A 182 -1.92 -12.64 -12.12
N GLU A 183 -2.18 -13.90 -12.48
CA GLU A 183 -1.14 -14.90 -12.65
C GLU A 183 -0.17 -14.42 -13.74
N PRO A 184 1.15 -14.39 -13.44
CA PRO A 184 2.11 -13.96 -14.43
C PRO A 184 2.07 -14.95 -15.58
N LEU A 185 1.96 -14.45 -16.81
CA LEU A 185 2.59 -15.11 -17.95
C LEU A 185 4.03 -15.42 -17.52
N GLY A 186 4.30 -16.71 -17.30
CA GLY A 186 5.34 -17.16 -16.37
C GLY A 186 6.77 -16.68 -16.65
N GLY A 187 7.56 -16.70 -15.57
CA GLY A 187 9.00 -16.94 -15.62
C GLY A 187 9.87 -15.79 -16.14
N GLY A 188 10.07 -14.76 -15.32
CA GLY A 188 11.10 -13.75 -15.55
C GLY A 188 11.50 -13.07 -14.25
N LEU A 189 12.76 -13.22 -13.87
CA LEU A 189 13.40 -12.66 -12.68
C LEU A 189 13.06 -11.17 -12.48
N GLY A 190 12.59 -10.82 -11.29
CA GLY A 190 12.75 -9.46 -10.73
C GLY A 190 11.53 -8.54 -10.62
N GLY A 191 10.31 -9.02 -10.86
CA GLY A 191 9.09 -8.24 -10.60
C GLY A 191 8.23 -8.89 -9.52
N GLY A 192 7.97 -8.19 -8.41
CA GLY A 192 7.06 -8.66 -7.36
C GLY A 192 5.72 -9.09 -7.94
N SER A 193 5.19 -10.20 -7.44
CA SER A 193 3.94 -10.80 -7.89
C SER A 193 2.77 -9.83 -7.68
N ARG A 194 2.09 -9.46 -8.77
CA ARG A 194 0.81 -8.75 -8.74
C ARG A 194 -0.16 -9.56 -7.88
N GLY A 195 -0.71 -8.95 -6.82
CA GLY A 195 -1.74 -9.59 -5.99
C GLY A 195 -1.29 -10.12 -4.64
N LEU A 196 -0.11 -9.75 -4.15
CA LEU A 196 0.24 -9.82 -2.72
C LEU A 196 0.41 -8.38 -2.21
N ALA A 197 -0.69 -7.64 -2.17
CA ALA A 197 -0.84 -6.57 -1.18
C ALA A 197 -1.36 -7.23 0.10
#